data_AF-A0A843AHL4-F1
#
_entry.id   AF-A0A843AHL4-F1
#
_cell.length_a   1.000
_cell.length_b   1.000
_cell.length_c   1.000
_cell.angle_alpha   90.00
_cell.angle_beta   90.00
_cell.angle_gamma   90.00
#
_symmetry.space_group_name_H-M   'P 1'
#
loop_
_entity.id
_entity.type
_entity.pdbx_description
1 polymer ?
#
loop_
_entity_poly.entity_id
_entity_poly.type
_entity_poly.pdbx_seq_one_letter_code
_entity_poly.pdbx_strand_id
1 'polypeptide(L)'
;MSTNTKYQKAKIIVEETRRLYLQIILLVGIFLFIIVRTIISRNFLLMPSFTFVGENVSYSPELSIIQSPFFIFAYVAVIFSIFIVFRYIKLYNLKRKFRSGEKGIKKLKKYMKTDKIPNKEEVDNKFDEDKNKAKRKFYNLVIRVAVLNFVLYYVFTNYISNSFLFFNIILPFSILTLIYRYLLLFHADKKFLGEKWENEKIEYYISEFN
;
A
#
# COMPACT_ATOMS: atom_id res chain seq x y z
N MET A 1 -13.88 27.12 28.81
CA MET A 1 -13.14 25.84 28.80
C MET A 1 -12.62 25.58 27.39
N SER A 2 -11.33 25.79 27.10
CA SER A 2 -10.77 25.36 25.82
C SER A 2 -10.74 23.84 25.79
N THR A 3 -11.65 23.20 25.07
CA THR A 3 -11.63 21.75 24.88
C THR A 3 -10.25 21.39 24.33
N ASN A 4 -9.47 20.61 25.10
CA ASN A 4 -8.11 20.24 24.73
C ASN A 4 -8.15 19.32 23.50
N THR A 5 -8.14 19.93 22.30
CA THR A 5 -8.18 19.24 21.00
C THR A 5 -6.81 18.71 20.56
N LYS A 6 -5.75 18.94 21.36
CA LYS A 6 -4.38 18.54 21.03
C LYS A 6 -4.28 17.02 20.90
N TYR A 7 -4.93 16.28 21.80
CA TYR A 7 -4.99 14.82 21.74
C TYR A 7 -5.66 14.33 20.45
N GLN A 8 -6.85 14.83 20.11
CA GLN A 8 -7.60 14.41 18.92
C GLN A 8 -6.78 14.64 17.63
N LYS A 9 -6.12 15.79 17.54
CA LYS A 9 -5.22 16.11 16.41
C LYS A 9 -4.00 15.18 16.38
N ALA A 10 -3.37 14.95 17.54
CA ALA A 10 -2.21 14.08 17.68
C ALA A 10 -2.55 12.65 17.26
N LYS A 11 -3.63 12.09 17.81
CA LYS A 11 -4.12 10.74 17.50
C LYS A 11 -4.30 10.54 15.99
N ILE A 12 -4.97 11.48 15.31
CA ILE A 12 -5.15 11.42 13.85
C ILE A 12 -3.81 11.43 13.10
N ILE A 13 -2.84 12.23 13.53
CA ILE A 13 -1.50 12.24 12.90
C ILE A 13 -0.77 10.93 13.14
N VAL A 14 -0.84 10.37 14.36
CA VAL A 14 -0.20 9.10 14.69
C VAL A 14 -0.75 7.97 13.83
N GLU A 15 -2.08 7.89 13.66
CA GLU A 15 -2.72 6.89 12.80
C GLU A 15 -2.35 7.04 11.32
N GLU A 16 -2.33 8.27 10.79
CA GLU A 16 -1.90 8.49 9.40
C GLU A 16 -0.40 8.21 9.20
N THR A 17 0.43 8.42 10.24
CA THR A 17 1.86 8.06 10.23
C THR A 17 2.04 6.54 10.23
N ARG A 18 1.31 5.81 11.08
CA ARG A 18 1.28 4.35 11.09
C ARG A 18 0.89 3.79 9.73
N ARG A 19 -0.18 4.31 9.14
CA ARG A 19 -0.65 3.92 7.80
C ARG A 19 0.40 4.15 6.71
N LEU A 20 1.23 5.19 6.82
CA LEU A 20 2.35 5.42 5.91
C LEU A 20 3.42 4.34 6.08
N TYR A 21 3.83 4.03 7.30
CA TYR A 21 4.82 2.97 7.58
C TYR A 21 4.36 1.61 7.08
N LEU A 22 3.11 1.23 7.35
CA LEU A 22 2.54 -0.02 6.85
C LEU A 22 2.55 -0.09 5.31
N GLN A 23 2.32 1.04 4.62
CA GLN A 23 2.43 1.08 3.17
C GLN A 23 3.87 0.93 2.69
N ILE A 24 4.84 1.56 3.34
CA ILE A 24 6.25 1.42 2.97
C ILE A 24 6.66 -0.04 3.08
N ILE A 25 6.33 -0.69 4.20
CA ILE A 25 6.61 -2.12 4.42
C ILE A 25 5.95 -2.99 3.35
N LEU A 26 4.68 -2.72 3.01
CA LEU A 26 3.97 -3.41 1.94
C LEU A 26 4.72 -3.32 0.61
N LEU A 27 5.09 -2.09 0.20
CA LEU A 27 5.74 -1.86 -1.09
C LEU A 27 7.14 -2.48 -1.13
N VAL A 28 7.90 -2.39 -0.04
CA VAL A 28 9.22 -3.03 0.07
C VAL A 28 9.09 -4.56 0.02
N GLY A 29 8.15 -5.15 0.76
CA GLY A 29 7.93 -6.60 0.75
C GLY A 29 7.53 -7.13 -0.62
N ILE A 30 6.63 -6.44 -1.31
CA ILE A 30 6.24 -6.77 -2.69
C ILE A 30 7.44 -6.63 -3.64
N PHE A 31 8.22 -5.56 -3.50
CA PHE A 31 9.39 -5.31 -4.35
C PHE A 31 10.46 -6.40 -4.19
N LEU A 32 10.79 -6.77 -2.94
CA LEU A 32 11.72 -7.85 -2.64
C LEU A 32 11.22 -9.20 -3.17
N PHE A 33 9.92 -9.47 -3.05
CA PHE A 33 9.34 -10.68 -3.63
C PHE A 33 9.53 -10.73 -5.15
N ILE A 34 9.30 -9.62 -5.87
CA ILE A 34 9.52 -9.54 -7.32
C ILE A 34 10.98 -9.83 -7.65
N ILE A 35 11.92 -9.19 -6.95
CA ILE A 35 13.36 -9.42 -7.16
C ILE A 35 13.71 -10.89 -6.97
N VAL A 36 13.33 -11.48 -5.83
CA VAL A 36 13.63 -12.88 -5.50
C VAL A 36 13.01 -13.82 -6.54
N ARG A 37 11.75 -13.60 -6.93
CA ARG A 37 11.08 -14.43 -7.94
C ARG A 37 11.81 -14.38 -9.28
N THR A 38 12.23 -13.19 -9.72
CA THR A 38 12.93 -13.00 -10.98
C THR A 38 14.35 -13.58 -10.97
N ILE A 39 15.07 -13.50 -9.85
CA ILE A 39 16.38 -14.16 -9.68
C ILE A 39 16.19 -15.69 -9.72
N ILE A 40 15.24 -16.22 -8.95
CA ILE A 40 14.95 -17.66 -8.93
C ILE A 40 14.52 -18.14 -10.32
N SER A 41 13.66 -17.41 -11.04
CA SER A 41 13.25 -17.81 -12.38
C SER A 41 14.41 -17.80 -13.39
N ARG A 42 15.35 -16.85 -13.27
CA ARG A 42 16.58 -16.86 -14.09
C ARG A 42 17.48 -18.06 -13.77
N ASN A 43 17.59 -18.43 -12.50
CA ASN A 43 18.34 -19.62 -12.09
C ASN A 43 17.62 -20.93 -12.48
N PHE A 44 16.28 -20.95 -12.54
CA PHE A 44 15.48 -22.10 -12.98
C PHE A 44 15.46 -22.27 -14.51
N LEU A 45 15.64 -21.18 -15.27
CA LEU A 45 15.77 -21.19 -16.73
C LEU A 45 17.12 -21.74 -17.23
N LEU A 46 18.04 -22.12 -16.33
CA LEU A 46 19.18 -22.98 -16.64
C LEU A 46 18.83 -24.48 -16.68
N MET A 47 17.56 -24.86 -16.52
CA MET A 47 17.04 -26.14 -17.03
C MET A 47 16.48 -25.93 -18.45
N PRO A 48 17.10 -26.50 -19.49
CA PRO A 48 16.77 -26.25 -20.89
C PRO A 48 15.53 -27.02 -21.36
N SER A 49 14.40 -26.96 -20.66
CA SER A 49 13.19 -27.71 -21.03
C SER A 49 11.92 -26.89 -21.19
N PHE A 50 12.03 -25.56 -21.18
CA PHE A 50 11.07 -24.69 -21.89
C PHE A 50 11.84 -23.90 -22.94
N THR A 51 12.47 -24.64 -23.87
CA THR A 51 12.84 -24.08 -25.16
C THR A 51 11.59 -23.45 -25.76
N PHE A 52 11.59 -22.13 -25.83
CA PHE A 52 10.82 -21.35 -26.78
C PHE A 52 11.00 -22.01 -28.15
N VAL A 53 10.03 -22.84 -28.56
CA VAL A 53 9.92 -23.27 -29.95
C VAL A 53 9.25 -22.12 -30.67
N GLY A 54 10.04 -21.34 -31.41
CA GLY A 54 9.53 -20.31 -32.30
C GLY A 54 10.44 -19.10 -32.45
N GLU A 55 11.43 -19.26 -33.33
CA GLU A 55 11.98 -18.20 -34.19
C GLU A 55 12.91 -17.13 -33.60
N ASN A 56 13.98 -16.89 -34.34
CA ASN A 56 14.91 -15.76 -34.21
C ASN A 56 14.17 -14.43 -34.42
N VAL A 57 13.32 -14.02 -33.49
CA VAL A 57 12.81 -12.67 -33.44
C VAL A 57 13.90 -11.83 -32.76
N SER A 58 14.75 -11.19 -33.57
CA SER A 58 15.60 -10.12 -33.07
C SER A 58 14.70 -8.98 -32.60
N TYR A 59 14.38 -8.94 -31.31
CA TYR A 59 13.72 -7.78 -30.72
C TYR A 59 14.58 -6.54 -31.00
N SER A 60 13.96 -5.42 -31.37
CA SER A 60 14.71 -4.17 -31.49
C SER A 60 15.44 -3.89 -30.17
N PRO A 61 16.61 -3.23 -30.19
CA PRO A 61 17.37 -2.91 -28.97
C PRO A 61 16.49 -2.22 -27.91
N GLU A 62 15.55 -1.39 -28.33
CA GLU A 62 14.57 -0.70 -27.49
C GLU A 62 13.62 -1.67 -26.77
N LEU A 63 13.06 -2.64 -27.49
CA LEU A 63 12.19 -3.69 -26.92
C LEU A 63 12.97 -4.58 -25.94
N SER A 64 14.24 -4.88 -26.24
CA SER A 64 15.09 -5.69 -25.36
C SER A 64 15.43 -4.99 -24.03
N ILE A 65 15.59 -3.66 -24.04
CA ILE A 65 15.83 -2.86 -22.83
C ILE A 65 14.60 -2.83 -21.95
N ILE A 66 13.41 -2.63 -22.53
CA ILE A 66 12.12 -2.57 -21.80
C ILE A 66 11.80 -3.92 -21.15
N GLN A 67 12.18 -5.02 -21.81
CA GLN A 67 12.00 -6.38 -21.28
C GLN A 67 13.10 -6.80 -20.30
N SER A 68 14.12 -5.97 -20.08
CA SER A 68 15.19 -6.29 -19.13
C SER A 68 14.66 -6.26 -17.68
N PRO A 69 15.03 -7.22 -16.83
CA PRO A 69 14.65 -7.22 -15.42
C PRO A 69 15.06 -5.96 -14.66
N PHE A 70 16.20 -5.37 -15.02
CA PHE A 70 16.65 -4.10 -14.41
C PHE A 70 15.70 -2.95 -14.72
N PHE A 71 15.23 -2.85 -15.97
CA PHE A 71 14.24 -1.84 -16.34
C PHE A 71 12.91 -2.07 -15.63
N ILE A 72 12.44 -3.33 -15.56
CA ILE A 72 11.20 -3.69 -14.85
C ILE A 72 11.31 -3.35 -13.36
N PHE A 73 12.44 -3.66 -12.70
CA PHE A 73 12.65 -3.31 -11.30
C PHE A 73 12.70 -1.80 -11.09
N ALA A 74 13.43 -1.07 -11.93
CA ALA A 74 13.49 0.39 -11.86
C ALA A 74 12.10 1.02 -12.05
N TYR A 75 11.32 0.52 -13.01
CA TYR A 75 9.97 0.98 -13.29
C TYR A 75 9.03 0.75 -12.10
N VAL A 76 9.03 -0.45 -11.51
CA VAL A 76 8.22 -0.76 -10.32
C VAL A 76 8.67 0.09 -9.11
N ALA A 77 9.98 0.27 -8.92
CA ALA A 77 10.52 1.08 -7.83
C ALA A 77 10.10 2.57 -7.95
N VAL A 78 10.09 3.12 -9.16
CA VAL A 78 9.62 4.50 -9.42
C VAL A 78 8.14 4.61 -9.08
N ILE A 79 7.30 3.67 -9.53
CA ILE A 79 5.87 3.66 -9.20
C ILE A 79 5.67 3.62 -7.67
N PHE A 80 6.37 2.74 -6.97
CA PHE A 80 6.26 2.61 -5.51
C PHE A 80 6.71 3.89 -4.80
N SER A 81 7.78 4.52 -5.29
CA SER A 81 8.28 5.80 -4.78
C SER A 81 7.26 6.93 -4.92
N ILE A 82 6.59 7.04 -6.07
CA ILE A 82 5.52 8.04 -6.31
C ILE A 82 4.40 7.87 -5.27
N PHE A 83 3.97 6.63 -5.00
CA PHE A 83 2.93 6.37 -4.02
C PHE A 83 3.34 6.76 -2.58
N ILE A 84 4.60 6.49 -2.20
CA ILE A 84 5.14 6.88 -0.89
C ILE A 84 5.20 8.40 -0.77
N VAL A 85 5.76 9.08 -1.77
CA VAL A 85 5.90 10.55 -1.81
C VAL A 85 4.53 11.22 -1.72
N PHE A 86 3.54 10.75 -2.48
CA PHE A 86 2.19 11.28 -2.43
C PHE A 86 1.60 11.21 -1.01
N ARG A 87 1.73 10.07 -0.33
CA ARG A 87 1.18 9.90 1.02
C ARG A 87 1.96 10.68 2.06
N TYR A 88 3.28 10.77 1.91
CA TYR A 88 4.13 11.63 2.73
C TYR A 88 3.70 13.10 2.64
N ILE A 89 3.53 13.64 1.42
CA ILE A 89 3.04 15.01 1.21
C ILE A 89 1.68 15.23 1.87
N LYS A 90 0.77 14.26 1.77
CA LYS A 90 -0.54 14.32 2.43
C LYS A 90 -0.42 14.38 3.96
N LEU A 91 0.44 13.56 4.56
CA LEU A 91 0.72 13.55 6.00
C LEU A 91 1.38 14.87 6.43
N TYR A 92 2.36 15.36 5.70
CA TYR A 92 3.03 16.64 5.95
C TYR A 92 2.02 17.81 5.96
N ASN A 93 1.16 17.87 4.95
CA ASN A 93 0.10 18.87 4.87
C ASN A 93 -0.92 18.75 6.02
N LEU A 94 -1.19 17.54 6.51
CA LEU A 94 -2.05 17.32 7.67
C LEU A 94 -1.41 17.88 8.95
N LYS A 95 -0.15 17.51 9.21
CA LYS A 95 0.64 18.02 10.35
C LYS A 95 0.68 19.54 10.38
N ARG A 96 1.03 20.16 9.24
CA ARG A 96 1.08 21.63 9.10
C ARG A 96 -0.27 22.28 9.40
N LYS A 97 -1.38 21.70 8.93
CA LYS A 97 -2.73 22.25 9.16
C LYS A 97 -3.18 22.11 10.61
N PHE A 98 -2.82 21.04 11.30
CA PHE A 98 -3.20 20.81 12.69
C PHE A 98 -2.44 21.67 13.71
N ARG A 99 -1.23 22.13 13.37
CA ARG A 99 -0.48 23.12 14.16
C ARG A 99 -1.16 24.49 14.25
N SER A 100 -1.98 24.87 13.28
CA SER A 100 -2.76 26.12 13.35
C SER A 100 -3.99 25.94 14.23
N GLY A 101 -4.28 26.90 15.13
CA GLY A 101 -5.45 26.85 16.00
C GLY A 101 -6.77 26.71 15.22
N GLU A 102 -7.14 27.76 14.48
CA GLU A 102 -8.42 27.83 13.76
C GLU A 102 -8.48 26.87 12.55
N LYS A 103 -7.43 26.85 11.71
CA LYS A 103 -7.35 25.93 10.56
C LYS A 103 -7.30 24.47 11.02
N GLY A 104 -6.70 24.20 12.17
CA GLY A 104 -6.62 22.87 12.77
C GLY A 104 -7.97 22.37 13.25
N ILE A 105 -8.78 23.23 13.89
CA ILE A 105 -10.16 22.88 14.30
C ILE A 105 -11.03 22.62 13.06
N LYS A 106 -10.96 23.50 12.04
CA LYS A 106 -11.70 23.30 10.79
C LYS A 106 -11.29 22.01 10.09
N LYS A 107 -10.00 21.69 10.09
CA LYS A 107 -9.48 20.44 9.50
C LYS A 107 -9.88 19.21 10.32
N LEU A 108 -9.91 19.30 11.66
CA LEU A 108 -10.35 18.24 12.56
C LEU A 108 -11.83 17.90 12.30
N LYS A 109 -12.70 18.91 12.31
CA LYS A 109 -14.13 18.78 11.94
C LYS A 109 -14.31 18.13 10.58
N LYS A 110 -13.60 18.62 9.56
CA LYS A 110 -13.63 18.04 8.20
C LYS A 110 -13.11 16.60 8.15
N TYR A 111 -12.05 16.27 8.89
CA TYR A 111 -11.53 14.90 8.96
C TYR A 111 -12.56 13.98 9.62
N MET A 112 -13.19 14.44 10.70
CA MET A 112 -14.20 13.72 11.45
C MET A 112 -15.57 13.68 10.76
N LYS A 113 -15.83 14.55 9.78
CA LYS A 113 -17.13 14.73 9.10
C LYS A 113 -18.24 15.12 10.08
N THR A 114 -17.92 16.05 10.98
CA THR A 114 -18.85 16.59 11.98
C THR A 114 -18.69 18.10 12.05
N ASP A 115 -19.77 18.79 12.40
CA ASP A 115 -19.78 20.24 12.62
C ASP A 115 -19.35 20.63 14.03
N LYS A 116 -19.33 19.66 14.96
CA LYS A 116 -18.92 19.85 16.36
C LYS A 116 -17.46 19.44 16.58
N ILE A 117 -16.84 19.93 17.65
CA ILE A 117 -15.50 19.48 18.03
C ILE A 117 -15.64 18.06 18.59
N PRO A 118 -14.95 17.07 18.00
CA PRO A 118 -15.10 15.68 18.39
C PRO A 118 -14.47 15.43 19.78
N ASN A 119 -15.10 14.57 20.58
CA ASN A 119 -14.49 14.11 21.83
C ASN A 119 -13.44 13.01 21.56
N LYS A 120 -12.75 12.52 22.60
CA LYS A 120 -11.70 11.50 22.44
C LYS A 120 -12.28 10.17 21.92
N GLU A 121 -13.39 9.71 22.52
CA GLU A 121 -14.06 8.46 22.17
C GLU A 121 -14.57 8.46 20.72
N GLU A 122 -15.12 9.57 20.24
CA GLU A 122 -15.56 9.73 18.85
C GLU A 122 -14.40 9.61 17.86
N VAL A 123 -13.22 10.11 18.22
CA VAL A 123 -12.01 9.96 17.42
C VAL A 123 -11.57 8.50 17.36
N ASP A 124 -11.53 7.82 18.51
CA ASP A 124 -11.15 6.41 18.57
C ASP A 124 -12.17 5.51 17.84
N ASN A 125 -13.46 5.70 18.08
CA ASN A 125 -14.55 4.97 17.41
C ASN A 125 -14.53 5.16 15.88
N LYS A 126 -14.15 6.35 15.41
CA LYS A 126 -14.03 6.59 13.97
C LYS A 126 -12.95 5.71 13.34
N PHE A 127 -11.83 5.48 14.01
CA PHE A 127 -10.78 4.63 13.45
C PHE A 127 -11.24 3.17 13.35
N ASP A 128 -12.02 2.70 14.33
CA ASP A 128 -12.63 1.38 14.28
C ASP A 128 -13.69 1.27 13.16
N GLU A 129 -14.51 2.31 12.96
CA GLU A 129 -15.46 2.38 11.85
C GLU A 129 -14.74 2.37 10.49
N ASP A 130 -13.73 3.21 10.32
CA ASP A 130 -12.91 3.28 9.12
C ASP A 130 -12.22 1.94 8.83
N LYS A 131 -11.76 1.25 9.89
CA LYS A 131 -11.18 -0.10 9.80
C LYS A 131 -12.21 -1.11 9.33
N ASN A 132 -13.40 -1.14 9.91
CA ASN A 132 -14.48 -2.04 9.50
C ASN A 132 -14.90 -1.78 8.04
N LYS A 133 -14.95 -0.51 7.62
CA LYS A 133 -15.18 -0.13 6.24
C LYS A 133 -14.06 -0.59 5.31
N ALA A 134 -12.80 -0.46 5.74
CA ALA A 134 -11.64 -0.94 5.00
C ALA A 134 -11.66 -2.47 4.84
N LYS A 135 -12.06 -3.22 5.88
CA LYS A 135 -12.26 -4.68 5.81
C LYS A 135 -13.31 -5.05 4.76
N ARG A 136 -14.48 -4.41 4.77
CA ARG A 136 -15.52 -4.65 3.75
C ARG A 136 -15.02 -4.36 2.33
N LYS A 137 -14.32 -3.24 2.14
CA LYS A 137 -13.70 -2.91 0.84
C LYS A 137 -12.63 -3.92 0.42
N PHE A 138 -11.89 -4.48 1.37
CA PHE A 138 -10.89 -5.50 1.10
C PHE A 138 -11.53 -6.78 0.55
N TYR A 139 -12.63 -7.27 1.12
CA TYR A 139 -13.34 -8.43 0.58
C TYR A 139 -13.83 -8.19 -0.86
N ASN A 140 -14.37 -7.01 -1.15
CA ASN A 140 -14.74 -6.65 -2.52
C ASN A 140 -13.53 -6.60 -3.46
N LEU A 141 -12.37 -6.17 -2.97
CA LEU A 141 -11.12 -6.19 -3.73
C LEU A 141 -10.67 -7.63 -4.03
N VAL A 142 -10.76 -8.54 -3.05
CA VAL A 142 -10.43 -9.96 -3.24
C VAL A 142 -11.27 -10.56 -4.38
N ILE A 143 -12.58 -10.32 -4.36
CA ILE A 143 -13.49 -10.81 -5.41
C ILE A 143 -13.08 -10.25 -6.78
N ARG A 144 -12.83 -8.93 -6.88
CA ARG A 144 -12.39 -8.30 -8.14
C ARG A 144 -11.08 -8.88 -8.66
N VAL A 145 -10.11 -9.09 -7.80
CA VAL A 145 -8.80 -9.67 -8.18
C VAL A 145 -8.98 -11.12 -8.64
N ALA A 146 -9.82 -11.91 -7.97
CA ALA A 146 -10.12 -13.28 -8.37
C ALA A 146 -10.77 -13.32 -9.77
N VAL A 147 -11.78 -12.49 -10.02
CA VAL A 147 -12.43 -12.38 -11.35
C VAL A 147 -11.43 -11.94 -12.41
N LEU A 148 -10.60 -10.94 -12.13
CA LEU A 148 -9.62 -10.42 -13.09
C LEU A 148 -8.56 -11.48 -13.43
N ASN A 149 -8.09 -12.24 -12.43
CA ASN A 149 -7.20 -13.39 -12.66
C ASN A 149 -7.88 -14.49 -13.47
N PHE A 150 -9.15 -14.79 -13.22
CA PHE A 150 -9.90 -15.79 -14.00
C PHE A 150 -10.06 -15.38 -15.46
N VAL A 151 -10.42 -14.11 -15.70
CA VAL A 151 -10.51 -13.55 -17.07
C VAL A 151 -9.15 -13.60 -17.76
N LEU A 152 -8.08 -13.17 -17.08
CA LEU A 152 -6.73 -13.25 -17.65
C LEU A 152 -6.36 -14.70 -17.98
N TYR A 153 -6.61 -15.65 -17.08
CA TYR A 153 -6.37 -17.07 -17.33
C TYR A 153 -7.10 -17.57 -18.58
N TYR A 154 -8.40 -17.27 -18.69
CA TYR A 154 -9.23 -17.68 -19.82
C TYR A 154 -8.73 -17.07 -21.15
N VAL A 155 -8.35 -15.79 -21.14
CA VAL A 155 -7.84 -15.10 -22.33
C VAL A 155 -6.49 -15.69 -22.76
N PHE A 156 -5.55 -15.88 -21.83
CA PHE A 156 -4.24 -16.44 -22.15
C PHE A 156 -4.31 -17.91 -22.59
N THR A 157 -5.21 -18.71 -22.00
CA THR A 157 -5.37 -20.13 -22.37
C THR A 157 -5.98 -20.29 -23.76
N ASN A 158 -6.94 -19.44 -24.15
CA ASN A 158 -7.72 -19.66 -25.37
C ASN A 158 -7.33 -18.76 -26.55
N TYR A 159 -6.71 -17.60 -26.31
CA TYR A 159 -6.47 -16.61 -27.37
C TYR A 159 -5.00 -16.21 -27.55
N ILE A 160 -4.14 -16.44 -26.56
CA ILE A 160 -2.73 -16.01 -26.59
C ILE A 160 -1.84 -17.22 -26.27
N SER A 161 -1.74 -18.14 -27.24
CA SER A 161 -0.74 -19.21 -27.24
C SER A 161 0.65 -18.62 -26.97
N ASN A 162 1.40 -19.20 -26.02
CA ASN A 162 2.77 -18.84 -25.62
C ASN A 162 3.04 -17.64 -24.69
N SER A 163 2.04 -16.91 -24.15
CA SER A 163 2.30 -15.79 -23.21
C SER A 163 2.03 -16.10 -21.72
N PHE A 164 2.16 -17.36 -21.30
CA PHE A 164 1.94 -17.79 -19.90
C PHE A 164 2.90 -17.15 -18.87
N LEU A 165 4.05 -16.60 -19.32
CA LEU A 165 5.02 -15.93 -18.46
C LEU A 165 4.43 -14.71 -17.73
N PHE A 166 3.61 -13.91 -18.42
CA PHE A 166 2.99 -12.72 -17.84
C PHE A 166 1.96 -13.09 -16.77
N PHE A 167 1.14 -14.12 -17.05
CA PHE A 167 0.18 -14.66 -16.10
C PHE A 167 0.86 -15.26 -14.86
N ASN A 168 1.97 -15.98 -15.05
CA ASN A 168 2.77 -16.57 -13.96
C ASN A 168 3.43 -15.53 -13.05
N ILE A 169 3.53 -14.26 -13.46
CA ILE A 169 4.03 -13.15 -12.64
C ILE A 169 2.86 -12.43 -11.96
N ILE A 170 1.78 -12.16 -12.70
CA ILE A 170 0.62 -11.41 -12.19
C ILE A 170 -0.16 -12.20 -11.14
N LEU A 171 -0.34 -13.50 -11.33
CA LEU A 171 -1.12 -14.31 -10.41
C LEU A 171 -0.48 -14.37 -9.01
N PRO A 172 0.82 -14.72 -8.83
CA PRO A 172 1.47 -14.65 -7.52
C PRO A 172 1.51 -13.23 -6.97
N PHE A 173 1.75 -12.22 -7.82
CA PHE A 173 1.78 -10.82 -7.39
C PHE A 173 0.44 -10.36 -6.82
N SER A 174 -0.66 -10.70 -7.48
CA SER A 174 -2.01 -10.33 -7.04
C SER A 174 -2.41 -11.06 -5.76
N ILE A 175 -2.10 -12.36 -5.64
CA ILE A 175 -2.34 -13.15 -4.43
C ILE A 175 -1.52 -12.62 -3.25
N LEU A 176 -0.22 -12.37 -3.45
CA LEU A 176 0.63 -11.84 -2.39
C LEU A 176 0.23 -10.43 -1.98
N THR A 177 -0.16 -9.58 -2.92
CA THR A 177 -0.69 -8.26 -2.60
C THR A 177 -1.95 -8.36 -1.71
N LEU A 178 -2.82 -9.36 -1.95
CA LEU A 178 -3.98 -9.62 -1.11
C LEU A 178 -3.59 -10.17 0.26
N ILE A 179 -2.70 -11.16 0.34
CA ILE A 179 -2.23 -11.76 1.60
C ILE A 179 -1.54 -10.71 2.47
N TYR A 180 -0.61 -9.94 1.91
CA TYR A 180 0.08 -8.88 2.63
C TYR A 180 -0.88 -7.76 3.08
N ARG A 181 -1.83 -7.35 2.22
CA ARG A 181 -2.87 -6.39 2.64
C ARG A 181 -3.76 -6.95 3.74
N TYR A 182 -4.09 -8.23 3.70
CA TYR A 182 -4.86 -8.90 4.76
C TYR A 182 -4.08 -8.87 6.08
N LEU A 183 -2.82 -9.30 6.09
CA LEU A 183 -1.97 -9.26 7.28
C LEU A 183 -1.88 -7.84 7.86
N LEU A 184 -1.72 -6.82 7.01
CA LEU A 184 -1.64 -5.43 7.45
C LEU A 184 -2.98 -4.87 7.97
N LEU A 185 -4.10 -5.13 7.27
CA LEU A 185 -5.43 -4.64 7.64
C LEU A 185 -6.01 -5.32 8.88
N PHE A 186 -5.74 -6.62 9.05
CA PHE A 186 -6.39 -7.43 10.07
C PHE A 186 -5.51 -7.71 11.29
N HIS A 187 -4.17 -7.77 11.13
CA HIS A 187 -3.28 -8.22 12.20
C HIS A 187 -2.18 -7.24 12.60
N ALA A 188 -1.63 -6.45 11.68
CA ALA A 188 -0.43 -5.65 11.96
C ALA A 188 -0.71 -4.29 12.63
N ASP A 189 -1.90 -3.71 12.47
CA ASP A 189 -2.15 -2.30 12.78
C ASP A 189 -1.80 -1.90 14.24
N LYS A 190 -2.18 -2.73 15.24
CA LYS A 190 -1.79 -2.49 16.65
C LYS A 190 -0.56 -3.27 17.10
N LYS A 191 -0.26 -4.42 16.50
CA LYS A 191 0.88 -5.27 16.91
C LYS A 191 2.23 -4.83 16.35
N PHE A 192 2.26 -4.12 15.23
CA PHE A 192 3.50 -3.83 14.53
C PHE A 192 4.33 -2.72 15.17
N LEU A 193 3.68 -1.64 15.64
CA LEU A 193 4.35 -0.55 16.36
C LEU A 193 4.08 -0.59 17.88
N GLY A 194 2.98 -1.22 18.30
CA GLY A 194 2.60 -1.34 19.71
C GLY A 194 2.01 -0.06 20.31
N GLU A 195 1.42 -0.20 21.49
CA GLU A 195 0.81 0.92 22.24
C GLU A 195 1.85 1.90 22.78
N LYS A 196 3.04 1.39 23.15
CA LYS A 196 4.14 2.24 23.63
C LYS A 196 4.55 3.30 22.61
N TRP A 197 4.79 2.87 21.36
CA TRP A 197 5.12 3.79 20.26
C TRP A 197 4.00 4.79 19.98
N GLU A 198 2.74 4.33 20.07
CA GLU A 198 1.58 5.19 19.85
C GLU A 198 1.52 6.32 20.89
N ASN A 199 1.64 5.97 22.16
CA ASN A 199 1.59 6.92 23.27
C ASN A 199 2.75 7.92 23.20
N GLU A 200 3.98 7.44 22.97
CA GLU A 200 5.16 8.30 22.80
C GLU A 200 4.97 9.31 21.65
N LYS A 201 4.38 8.87 20.53
CA LYS A 201 4.11 9.77 19.39
C LYS A 201 2.96 10.73 19.68
N ILE A 202 1.93 10.31 20.39
CA ILE A 202 0.84 11.20 20.79
C ILE A 202 1.38 12.32 21.67
N GLU A 203 2.17 12.00 22.70
CA GLU A 203 2.80 12.98 23.59
C GLU A 203 3.68 13.97 22.83
N TYR A 204 4.54 13.45 21.95
CA TYR A 204 5.37 14.27 21.06
C TYR A 204 4.53 15.28 20.27
N TYR A 205 3.46 14.84 19.58
CA TYR A 205 2.64 15.77 18.79
C TYR A 205 1.82 16.73 19.66
N ILE A 206 1.38 16.32 20.84
CA ILE A 206 0.72 17.22 21.79
C ILE A 206 1.66 18.38 22.16
N SER A 207 2.94 18.09 22.43
CA SER A 207 3.94 19.13 22.73
C SER A 207 4.25 20.05 21.54
N GLU A 208 4.08 19.60 20.30
CA GLU A 208 4.26 20.44 19.11
C GLU A 208 3.07 21.37 18.82
N PHE A 209 1.89 21.07 19.36
CA PHE A 209 0.72 21.92 19.20
C PHE A 209 0.71 22.94 20.33
N ASN A 210 1.27 24.13 20.11
CA ASN A 210 1.08 25.28 21.01
C ASN A 210 -0.33 25.85 20.84
#